data_AF-A0A1U7NTW0-F1
#
_entry.id   AF-A0A1U7NTW0-F1
#
_cell.length_a   1.000
_cell.length_b   1.000
_cell.length_c   1.000
_cell.angle_alpha   90.00
_cell.angle_beta   90.00
_cell.angle_gamma   90.00
#
_symmetry.space_group_name_H-M   'P 1'
#
loop_
_entity.id
_entity.type
_entity.pdbx_description
1 polymer ?
#
loop_
_entity_poly.entity_id
_entity_poly.type
_entity_poly.pdbx_seq_one_letter_code
_entity_poly.pdbx_strand_id
1 'polypeptide(L)' 'MKDQGITQAQLAQQLDTTQPVISRTLQASVLNERSHWPAIIDTLGLEIVIQPKSSS' A
#
# COMPACT_ATOMS: atom_id res chain seq x y z
N MET A 1 -6.28 -16.04 13.26
CA MET A 1 -7.15 -14.93 12.82
C MET A 1 -7.24 -15.03 11.31
N LYS A 2 -8.43 -15.01 10.71
CA LYS A 2 -8.56 -15.00 9.24
C LYS A 2 -8.14 -13.61 8.80
N ASP A 3 -7.02 -13.48 8.08
CA ASP A 3 -6.61 -12.23 7.45
C ASP A 3 -7.74 -11.77 6.53
N GLN A 4 -8.56 -10.84 7.01
CA GLN A 4 -9.57 -10.21 6.18
C GLN A 4 -8.82 -9.25 5.26
N GLY A 5 -8.31 -9.78 4.17
CA GLY A 5 -7.78 -8.96 3.09
C GLY A 5 -8.85 -7.98 2.64
N ILE A 6 -8.49 -6.69 2.56
CA ILE A 6 -9.34 -5.65 2.01
C ILE A 6 -9.22 -5.63 0.49
N THR A 7 -10.34 -5.47 -0.20
CA THR A 7 -10.33 -5.29 -1.67
C THR A 7 -9.83 -3.89 -2.04
N GLN A 8 -9.31 -3.72 -3.27
CA GLN A 8 -8.90 -2.39 -3.75
C GLN A 8 -10.05 -1.36 -3.74
N ALA A 9 -11.29 -1.81 -3.94
CA ALA A 9 -12.47 -0.93 -3.89
C ALA A 9 -12.76 -0.44 -2.47
N GLN A 10 -12.67 -1.32 -1.48
CA GLN A 10 -12.83 -0.94 -0.07
C GLN A 10 -11.69 -0.03 0.41
N LEU A 11 -10.45 -0.31 -0.03
CA LEU A 11 -9.31 0.55 0.27
C LEU A 11 -9.47 1.94 -0.36
N ALA A 12 -9.96 2.02 -1.60
CA ALA A 12 -10.27 3.29 -2.26
C ALA A 12 -11.32 4.10 -1.47
N GLN A 13 -12.37 3.43 -0.98
CA GLN A 13 -13.39 4.06 -0.15
C GLN A 13 -12.82 4.61 1.17
N GLN A 14 -11.94 3.86 1.84
CA GLN A 14 -11.32 4.30 3.09
C GLN A 14 -10.38 5.49 2.90
N LEU A 15 -9.71 5.55 1.74
CA LEU A 15 -8.75 6.60 1.39
C LEU A 15 -9.37 7.78 0.63
N ASP A 16 -10.71 7.83 0.53
CA ASP A 16 -11.46 8.83 -0.23
C ASP A 16 -10.90 9.05 -1.65
N THR A 17 -10.65 7.95 -2.35
CA THR A 17 -10.07 7.93 -3.68
C THR A 17 -10.77 6.91 -4.58
N THR A 18 -10.24 6.67 -5.78
CA THR A 18 -10.82 5.75 -6.76
C THR A 18 -10.02 4.48 -6.89
N GLN A 19 -10.68 3.37 -7.22
CA GLN A 19 -10.00 2.09 -7.45
C GLN A 19 -8.88 2.17 -8.52
N PRO A 20 -9.02 2.90 -9.65
CA PRO A 20 -7.91 3.10 -10.59
C PRO A 20 -6.69 3.79 -9.98
N VAL A 21 -6.88 4.73 -9.04
CA VAL A 21 -5.78 5.39 -8.32
C VAL A 21 -5.04 4.40 -7.42
N ILE A 22 -5.77 3.53 -6.71
CA ILE A 22 -5.20 2.44 -5.93
C ILE A 22 -4.41 1.49 -6.83
N SER A 23 -5.01 1.04 -7.93
CA SER A 23 -4.36 0.15 -8.91
C SER A 23 -3.04 0.72 -9.45
N ARG A 24 -3.03 2.00 -9.84
CA ARG A 24 -1.79 2.69 -10.27
C ARG A 24 -0.76 2.82 -9.16
N THR A 25 -1.20 3.08 -7.93
CA THR A 25 -0.29 3.19 -6.77
C THR A 25 0.40 1.85 -6.51
N LEU A 26 -0.36 0.75 -6.52
CA LEU A 26 0.18 -0.61 -6.30
C LEU A 26 1.17 -1.06 -7.38
N GLN A 27 1.16 -0.44 -8.56
CA GLN A 27 2.13 -0.67 -9.64
C GLN A 27 3.38 0.22 -9.55
N ALA A 28 3.34 1.29 -8.74
CA ALA A 28 4.46 2.17 -8.50
C ALA A 28 5.37 1.66 -7.38
N SER A 29 6.60 2.16 -7.32
CA SER A 29 7.50 1.92 -6.20
C SER A 29 6.87 2.35 -4.87
N VAL A 30 6.99 1.51 -3.84
CA VAL A 30 6.55 1.81 -2.46
C VAL A 30 7.25 3.04 -1.87
N LEU A 31 8.43 3.38 -2.40
CA LEU A 31 9.22 4.55 -1.99
C LEU A 31 8.81 5.84 -2.73
N ASN A 32 7.78 5.80 -3.58
CA ASN A 32 7.29 6.99 -4.27
C ASN A 32 6.44 7.84 -3.32
N GLU A 33 7.04 8.88 -2.74
CA GLU A 33 6.38 9.82 -1.82
C GLU A 33 5.19 10.57 -2.45
N ARG A 34 5.15 10.70 -3.78
CA ARG A 34 4.05 11.36 -4.50
C ARG A 34 2.86 10.44 -4.77
N SER A 35 2.95 9.17 -4.38
CA SER A 35 1.88 8.18 -4.54
C SER A 35 1.05 8.04 -3.27
N HIS A 36 -0.02 7.23 -3.33
CA HIS A 36 -0.82 6.92 -2.13
C HIS A 36 -0.20 5.83 -1.23
N TRP A 37 1.01 5.35 -1.53
CA TRP A 37 1.66 4.33 -0.71
C TRP A 37 1.74 4.68 0.78
N PRO A 38 2.12 5.90 1.20
CA PRO A 38 2.13 6.27 2.61
C PRO A 38 0.78 6.03 3.29
N ALA A 39 -0.31 6.49 2.67
CA ALA A 39 -1.66 6.34 3.22
C ALA A 39 -2.14 4.87 3.22
N ILE A 40 -1.77 4.08 2.20
CA ILE A 40 -2.08 2.65 2.14
C ILE A 40 -1.37 1.89 3.27
N ILE A 41 -0.10 2.18 3.51
CA ILE A 41 0.70 1.56 4.56
C ILE A 41 0.09 1.86 5.93
N ASP A 42 -0.22 3.12 6.21
CA ASP A 42 -0.85 3.53 7.47
C ASP A 42 -2.22 2.86 7.67
N THR A 43 -3.06 2.86 6.62
CA THR A 43 -4.42 2.27 6.69
C THR A 43 -4.39 0.77 6.96
N LEU A 44 -3.38 0.08 6.42
CA LEU A 44 -3.22 -1.36 6.59
C LEU A 44 -2.41 -1.72 7.85
N GLY A 45 -1.93 -0.73 8.62
CA GLY A 45 -1.08 -0.94 9.78
C GLY A 45 0.25 -1.61 9.42
N LEU A 46 0.78 -1.31 8.24
CA LEU A 46 2.04 -1.86 7.74
C LEU A 46 3.21 -0.92 8.08
N GLU A 47 4.42 -1.44 7.95
CA GLU A 47 5.65 -0.66 8.03
C GLU A 47 6.60 -1.03 6.87
N ILE A 48 7.40 -0.06 6.41
CA ILE A 48 8.48 -0.30 5.45
C ILE A 48 9.76 -0.60 6.24
N VAL A 49 10.29 -1.81 6.08
CA VAL A 49 11.59 -2.20 6.64
C VAL A 49 12.62 -2.29 5.52
N ILE A 50 13.66 -1.47 5.59
CA ILE A 50 14.82 -1.54 4.68
C ILE A 50 15.88 -2.42 5.33
N GLN A 51 16.21 -3.53 4.68
CA GLN A 51 17.24 -4.46 5.15
C GLN A 51 18.39 -4.54 4.13
N PRO A 52 19.64 -4.70 4.59
CA PRO A 52 20.74 -5.00 3.68
C PRO A 52 20.47 -6.32 2.96
N LYS A 53 20.89 -6.41 1.71
CA LYS A 53 20.85 -7.69 0.98
C LYS A 53 21.73 -8.68 1.74
N SER A 54 21.22 -9.86 2.05
CA SER A 54 22.06 -10.95 2.53
C SER A 54 23.09 -11.25 1.45
N SER A 55 24.36 -10.96 1.73
CA SER A 55 25.48 -11.38 0.89
C SER A 55 25.49 -12.90 0.86
N SER A 56 25.03 -13.49 -0.26
CA SER A 56 25.28 -14.88 -0.62
C SER A 56 26.31 -14.92 -1.74
#